data_AF-I1TK39-F1
#
_entry.id   AF-I1TK39-F1
#
_cell.length_a   1.000
_cell.length_b   1.000
_cell.length_c   1.000
_cell.angle_alpha   90.00
_cell.angle_beta   90.00
_cell.angle_gamma   90.00
#
_symmetry.space_group_name_H-M   'P 1'
#
loop_
_entity.id
_entity.type
_entity.pdbx_description
1 polymer ?
#
loop_
_entity_poly.entity_id
_entity_poly.type
_entity_poly.pdbx_seq_one_letter_code
_entity_poly.pdbx_strand_id
1 'polypeptide(L)'
;ANADAKFKEVQEAFDVLSNTNKRAQYDQMGHNFNNQGFNSDFQGFQSANFEEFEDLFSSFFGRRKSNRHQEDIKGEDHHIKLTISFMESVLGTQKTVTFNVKENCEKCDGTGAKTKNDIRICNVCKGNGYISYTQQGWFVSVSKQICPECGGNKKIILAECKFCKGVGMVKSEHKVTLNIPAGVESGMRLKSPNQGHQGPSGAPNGDLYVDINVQPHKTFQRKGNDIFSSILINFYQAALGTIINVDTIHGNVQLKIPAGTQTDTKFRLKNKGVPYVNSPF
;
A
#
# COMPACT_ATOMS: atom_id res chain seq x y z
N ALA A 1 -57.04 -10.08 25.52
CA ALA A 1 -56.40 -8.93 24.86
C ALA A 1 -55.33 -8.39 25.81
N ASN A 2 -54.04 -8.52 25.45
CA ASN A 2 -52.80 -7.99 26.11
C ASN A 2 -51.55 -8.78 25.68
N ALA A 3 -51.66 -9.70 24.71
CA ALA A 3 -50.53 -10.48 24.20
C ALA A 3 -49.48 -9.59 23.52
N ASP A 4 -49.92 -8.57 22.77
CA ASP A 4 -49.02 -7.65 22.06
C ASP A 4 -48.15 -6.82 23.01
N ALA A 5 -48.71 -6.37 24.14
CA ALA A 5 -47.96 -5.62 25.15
C ALA A 5 -46.86 -6.50 25.79
N LYS A 6 -47.20 -7.73 26.17
CA LYS A 6 -46.24 -8.69 26.74
C LYS A 6 -45.19 -9.13 25.72
N PHE A 7 -45.55 -9.25 24.45
CA PHE A 7 -44.61 -9.61 23.40
C PHE A 7 -43.57 -8.50 23.17
N LYS A 8 -44.00 -7.24 23.17
CA LYS A 8 -43.10 -6.08 23.10
C LYS A 8 -42.14 -6.03 24.28
N GLU A 9 -42.62 -6.22 25.50
CA GLU A 9 -41.77 -6.25 26.69
C GLU A 9 -40.71 -7.36 26.65
N VAL A 10 -41.08 -8.55 26.17
CA VAL A 10 -40.15 -9.68 26.04
C VAL A 10 -39.09 -9.43 24.97
N GLN A 11 -39.44 -8.78 23.85
CA GLN A 11 -38.48 -8.41 22.81
C GLN A 11 -37.49 -7.35 23.30
N GLU A 12 -37.97 -6.32 24.00
CA GLU A 12 -37.13 -5.28 24.60
C GLU A 12 -36.15 -5.88 25.62
N ALA A 13 -36.62 -6.80 26.47
CA ALA A 13 -35.76 -7.51 27.40
C ALA A 13 -34.71 -8.37 26.69
N PHE A 14 -35.09 -9.06 25.60
CA PHE A 14 -34.17 -9.89 24.84
C PHE A 14 -33.06 -9.07 24.17
N ASP A 15 -33.38 -7.90 23.59
CA ASP A 15 -32.39 -7.05 22.92
C ASP A 15 -31.37 -6.44 23.89
N VAL A 16 -31.77 -6.15 25.13
CA VAL A 16 -30.85 -5.66 26.16
C VAL A 16 -29.99 -6.80 26.70
N LEU A 17 -30.59 -7.97 26.97
CA LEU A 17 -29.90 -9.09 27.63
C LEU A 17 -29.04 -9.94 26.69
N SER A 18 -29.36 -9.97 25.39
CA SER A 18 -28.62 -10.74 24.39
C SER A 18 -27.28 -10.10 24.00
N ASN A 19 -27.11 -8.80 24.23
CA ASN A 19 -25.88 -8.09 23.96
C ASN A 19 -25.13 -7.78 25.27
N THR A 20 -23.93 -8.32 25.42
CA THR A 20 -23.09 -8.18 26.61
C THR A 20 -22.79 -6.72 26.97
N ASN A 21 -22.63 -5.83 25.98
CA ASN A 21 -22.39 -4.40 26.23
C ASN A 21 -23.66 -3.67 26.69
N LYS A 22 -24.82 -3.98 26.09
CA LYS A 22 -26.10 -3.37 26.48
C LYS A 22 -26.54 -3.83 27.88
N ARG A 23 -26.36 -5.12 28.17
CA ARG A 23 -26.61 -5.68 29.50
C ARG A 23 -25.75 -4.98 30.56
N ALA A 24 -24.45 -4.82 30.31
CA ALA A 24 -23.55 -4.15 31.25
C ALA A 24 -23.95 -2.68 31.49
N GLN A 25 -24.40 -1.96 30.46
CA GLN A 25 -24.88 -0.58 30.58
C GLN A 25 -26.20 -0.49 31.35
N TYR A 26 -27.13 -1.41 31.11
CA TYR A 26 -28.39 -1.51 31.87
C TYR A 26 -28.14 -1.85 33.34
N ASP A 27 -27.24 -2.80 33.62
CA ASP A 27 -26.87 -3.21 34.98
C ASP A 27 -26.22 -2.05 35.78
N GLN A 28 -25.57 -1.09 35.10
CA GLN A 28 -24.94 0.08 35.72
C GLN A 28 -25.89 1.27 35.91
N MET A 29 -26.83 1.50 34.99
CA MET A 29 -27.64 2.72 34.93
C MET A 29 -29.12 2.50 35.26
N GLY A 30 -29.57 1.25 35.39
CA GLY A 30 -30.97 0.88 35.63
C GLY A 30 -31.92 1.32 34.51
N HIS A 31 -33.23 1.32 34.78
CA HIS A 31 -34.27 1.71 33.82
C HIS A 31 -34.14 3.15 33.26
N ASN A 32 -33.23 3.98 33.80
CA ASN A 32 -32.87 5.29 33.24
C ASN A 32 -31.97 5.22 32.00
N PHE A 33 -31.62 4.02 31.54
CA PHE A 33 -30.95 3.78 30.26
C PHE A 33 -31.69 4.39 29.06
N ASN A 34 -33.00 4.65 29.20
CA ASN A 34 -33.87 4.96 28.06
C ASN A 34 -34.00 6.46 27.69
N ASN A 35 -33.13 7.37 28.16
CA ASN A 35 -33.36 8.79 27.87
C ASN A 35 -32.17 9.69 27.54
N GLN A 36 -30.98 9.15 27.30
CA GLN A 36 -29.86 9.94 26.75
C GLN A 36 -28.99 9.09 25.82
N GLY A 37 -29.34 9.08 24.53
CA GLY A 37 -28.36 8.78 23.47
C GLY A 37 -28.65 7.62 22.50
N PHE A 38 -29.84 7.02 22.49
CA PHE A 38 -30.13 5.88 21.59
C PHE A 38 -31.45 5.99 20.79
N ASN A 39 -31.97 7.20 20.60
CA ASN A 39 -33.21 7.42 19.83
C ASN A 39 -32.98 7.71 18.33
N SER A 40 -31.88 7.21 17.71
CA SER A 40 -31.71 7.30 16.25
C SER A 40 -32.03 6.00 15.51
N ASP A 41 -32.04 4.85 16.20
CA ASP A 41 -32.14 3.55 15.53
C ASP A 41 -33.46 2.81 15.80
N PHE A 42 -34.30 3.32 16.71
CA PHE A 42 -35.61 2.74 17.05
C PHE A 42 -36.80 3.45 16.36
N GLN A 43 -36.58 4.58 15.69
CA GLN A 43 -37.62 5.30 14.95
C GLN A 43 -37.90 4.72 13.55
N GLY A 44 -37.18 3.65 13.16
CA GLY A 44 -37.37 2.96 11.87
C GLY A 44 -38.33 1.76 11.90
N PHE A 45 -38.80 1.33 13.08
CA PHE A 45 -39.64 0.13 13.22
C PHE A 45 -41.12 0.45 13.51
N GLN A 46 -41.49 1.73 13.60
CA GLN A 46 -42.85 2.14 13.97
C GLN A 46 -43.83 2.25 12.77
N SER A 47 -43.39 1.90 11.56
CA SER A 47 -44.26 1.93 10.38
C SER A 47 -43.84 0.85 9.36
N ALA A 48 -44.01 -0.42 9.71
CA ALA A 48 -43.91 -1.49 8.73
C ALA A 48 -45.08 -2.46 8.92
N ASN A 49 -45.97 -2.48 7.91
CA ASN A 49 -47.05 -3.44 7.79
C ASN A 49 -46.48 -4.86 7.77
N PHE A 50 -47.18 -5.81 8.38
CA PHE A 50 -46.75 -7.20 8.57
C PHE A 50 -46.49 -8.00 7.28
N GLU A 51 -46.86 -7.49 6.10
CA GLU A 51 -46.56 -8.11 4.80
C GLU A 51 -45.11 -7.86 4.34
N GLU A 52 -44.43 -6.84 4.88
CA GLU A 52 -43.03 -6.54 4.57
C GLU A 52 -42.04 -7.37 5.43
N PHE A 53 -42.56 -8.10 6.42
CA PHE A 53 -41.77 -8.92 7.34
C PHE A 53 -41.20 -10.18 6.68
N GLU A 54 -41.83 -10.69 5.61
CA GLU A 54 -41.33 -11.88 4.89
C GLU A 54 -40.07 -11.55 4.05
N ASP A 55 -40.05 -10.38 3.41
CA ASP A 55 -38.89 -9.88 2.65
C ASP A 55 -37.76 -9.34 3.54
N LEU A 56 -38.09 -8.84 4.74
CA LEU A 56 -37.08 -8.45 5.73
C LEU A 56 -36.44 -9.67 6.41
N PHE A 57 -37.22 -10.75 6.62
CA PHE A 57 -36.68 -11.98 7.20
C PHE A 57 -35.83 -12.77 6.20
N SER A 58 -36.14 -12.71 4.89
CA SER A 58 -35.30 -13.27 3.83
C SER A 58 -33.96 -12.53 3.66
N SER A 59 -33.94 -11.22 3.93
CA SER A 59 -32.71 -10.40 3.90
C SER A 59 -31.90 -10.47 5.21
N PHE A 60 -32.52 -10.81 6.33
CA PHE A 60 -31.84 -11.03 7.61
C PHE A 60 -31.27 -12.44 7.77
N PHE A 61 -31.96 -13.48 7.28
CA PHE A 61 -31.46 -14.87 7.22
C PHE A 61 -30.71 -15.20 5.92
N GLY A 62 -30.79 -14.32 4.92
CA GLY A 62 -29.94 -14.31 3.75
C GLY A 62 -28.53 -13.95 4.15
N ARG A 63 -27.73 -14.98 4.49
CA ARG A 63 -26.26 -14.99 4.55
C ARG A 63 -25.68 -13.60 4.30
N ARG A 64 -25.14 -12.97 5.35
CA ARG A 64 -23.94 -12.15 5.19
C ARG A 64 -22.90 -13.04 4.48
N LYS A 65 -23.00 -13.11 3.15
CA LYS A 65 -21.84 -13.10 2.28
C LYS A 65 -21.12 -11.86 2.76
N SER A 66 -20.23 -12.08 3.73
CA SER A 66 -18.93 -11.47 3.63
C SER A 66 -18.55 -11.72 2.17
N ASN A 67 -18.82 -10.73 1.32
CA ASN A 67 -17.88 -10.34 0.30
C ASN A 67 -16.59 -10.12 1.10
N ARG A 68 -15.91 -11.23 1.43
CA ARG A 68 -14.49 -11.31 1.15
C ARG A 68 -14.46 -10.89 -0.29
N HIS A 69 -14.19 -9.60 -0.49
CA HIS A 69 -13.51 -9.17 -1.68
C HIS A 69 -12.52 -10.28 -1.93
N GLN A 70 -12.75 -10.99 -3.03
CA GLN A 70 -11.67 -11.59 -3.77
C GLN A 70 -10.64 -10.48 -3.79
N GLU A 71 -9.68 -10.54 -2.86
CA GLU A 71 -8.63 -9.53 -2.74
C GLU A 71 -8.21 -9.33 -4.18
N ASP A 72 -8.29 -8.10 -4.67
CA ASP A 72 -7.76 -7.77 -5.98
C ASP A 72 -6.33 -8.31 -5.94
N ILE A 73 -6.09 -9.47 -6.57
CA ILE A 73 -4.83 -10.22 -6.43
C ILE A 73 -3.83 -9.52 -7.34
N LYS A 74 -3.65 -8.22 -7.10
CA LYS A 74 -2.61 -7.43 -7.70
C LYS A 74 -1.30 -8.14 -7.42
N GLY A 75 -0.42 -8.15 -8.42
CA GLY A 75 0.90 -8.71 -8.23
C GLY A 75 1.67 -7.97 -7.14
N GLU A 76 2.68 -8.65 -6.62
CA GLU A 76 3.54 -8.12 -5.56
C GLU A 76 4.24 -6.83 -6.02
N ASP A 77 4.36 -5.86 -5.13
CA ASP A 77 5.13 -4.65 -5.40
C ASP A 77 6.63 -4.98 -5.50
N HIS A 78 7.34 -4.27 -6.37
CA HIS A 78 8.79 -4.40 -6.54
C HIS A 78 9.51 -3.21 -5.91
N HIS A 79 10.61 -3.47 -5.20
CA HIS A 79 11.39 -2.44 -4.51
C HIS A 79 12.81 -2.40 -5.05
N ILE A 80 13.25 -1.21 -5.48
CA ILE A 80 14.63 -0.98 -5.90
C ILE A 80 15.22 0.23 -5.18
N LYS A 81 16.54 0.24 -5.06
CA LYS A 81 17.30 1.40 -4.56
C LYS A 81 17.95 2.08 -5.76
N LEU A 82 17.72 3.38 -5.92
CA LEU A 82 18.33 4.18 -6.96
C LEU A 82 19.28 5.20 -6.35
N THR A 83 20.57 5.04 -6.66
CA THR A 83 21.59 6.00 -6.25
C THR A 83 21.70 7.11 -7.30
N ILE A 84 21.55 8.36 -6.88
CA ILE A 84 21.67 9.56 -7.72
C ILE A 84 22.75 10.48 -7.19
N SER A 85 23.32 11.30 -8.06
CA SER A 85 24.24 12.34 -7.64
C SER A 85 23.52 13.47 -6.91
N PHE A 86 24.27 14.23 -6.12
CA PHE A 86 23.75 15.43 -5.48
C PHE A 86 23.12 16.42 -6.48
N MET A 87 23.79 16.67 -7.61
CA MET A 87 23.31 17.62 -8.62
C MET A 87 22.00 17.13 -9.25
N GLU A 88 21.89 15.84 -9.55
CA GLU A 88 20.64 15.23 -10.05
C GLU A 88 19.49 15.36 -9.05
N SER A 89 19.77 15.23 -7.75
CA SER A 89 18.74 15.38 -6.70
C SER A 89 18.21 16.82 -6.60
N VAL A 90 19.06 17.80 -6.88
CA VAL A 90 18.74 19.22 -6.76
C VAL A 90 18.07 19.76 -8.01
N LEU A 91 18.56 19.39 -9.19
CA LEU A 91 18.08 19.92 -10.48
C LEU A 91 16.95 19.07 -11.08
N GLY A 92 16.76 17.84 -10.60
CA GLY A 92 15.87 16.86 -11.23
C GLY A 92 16.56 16.21 -12.43
N THR A 93 16.13 15.00 -12.77
CA THR A 93 16.68 14.24 -13.91
C THR A 93 15.72 13.14 -14.35
N GLN A 94 15.90 12.64 -15.57
CA GLN A 94 15.26 11.41 -16.03
C GLN A 94 16.29 10.28 -16.02
N LYS A 95 15.95 9.16 -15.38
CA LYS A 95 16.80 7.95 -15.38
C LYS A 95 16.02 6.73 -15.81
N THR A 96 16.59 5.97 -16.72
CA THR A 96 16.11 4.62 -17.05
C THR A 96 16.69 3.63 -16.07
N VAL A 97 15.82 2.89 -15.39
CA VAL A 97 16.20 1.80 -14.49
C VAL A 97 15.84 0.46 -15.12
N THR A 98 16.72 -0.52 -14.94
CA THR A 98 16.51 -1.91 -15.33
C THR A 98 16.30 -2.76 -14.10
N PHE A 99 15.27 -3.59 -14.09
CA PHE A 99 14.97 -4.49 -12.97
C PHE A 99 14.24 -5.73 -13.46
N ASN A 100 14.22 -6.78 -12.63
CA ASN A 100 13.61 -8.06 -13.00
C ASN A 100 12.29 -8.25 -12.26
N VAL A 101 11.20 -8.42 -13.00
CA VAL A 101 9.88 -8.76 -12.46
C VAL A 101 9.50 -10.19 -12.81
N LYS A 102 8.46 -10.68 -12.15
CA LYS A 102 7.85 -11.97 -12.45
C LYS A 102 6.65 -11.68 -13.31
N GLU A 103 6.57 -12.32 -14.46
CA GLU A 103 5.45 -12.21 -15.39
C GLU A 103 4.88 -13.59 -15.68
N ASN A 104 3.63 -13.60 -16.14
CA ASN A 104 2.99 -14.82 -16.61
C ASN A 104 3.77 -15.38 -17.79
N CYS A 105 4.00 -16.69 -17.77
CA CYS A 105 4.68 -17.36 -18.85
C CYS A 105 3.83 -17.29 -20.12
N GLU A 106 4.29 -16.55 -21.13
CA GLU A 106 3.59 -16.39 -22.42
C GLU A 106 3.27 -17.72 -23.12
N LYS A 107 4.05 -18.78 -22.84
CA LYS A 107 3.87 -20.09 -23.49
C LYS A 107 2.73 -20.90 -22.89
N CYS A 108 2.31 -20.60 -21.67
CA CYS A 108 1.20 -21.30 -21.01
C CYS A 108 0.16 -20.36 -20.39
N ASP A 109 0.22 -19.05 -20.68
CA ASP A 109 -0.67 -18.02 -20.15
C ASP A 109 -0.82 -18.08 -18.62
N GLY A 110 0.28 -18.36 -17.91
CA GLY A 110 0.24 -18.48 -16.44
C GLY A 110 -0.29 -19.80 -15.89
N THR A 111 -0.71 -20.76 -16.73
CA THR A 111 -1.32 -22.01 -16.27
C THR A 111 -0.31 -23.04 -15.75
N GLY A 112 0.96 -22.91 -16.08
CA GLY A 112 2.01 -23.86 -15.71
C GLY A 112 1.97 -25.19 -16.50
N ALA A 113 0.93 -25.45 -17.30
CA ALA A 113 0.77 -26.66 -18.09
C ALA A 113 1.33 -26.52 -19.51
N LYS A 114 1.71 -27.63 -20.14
CA LYS A 114 2.17 -27.65 -21.54
C LYS A 114 1.04 -27.26 -22.50
N THR A 115 -0.17 -27.77 -22.27
CA THR A 115 -1.38 -27.41 -23.01
C THR A 115 -2.58 -27.30 -22.07
N LYS A 116 -3.67 -26.67 -22.52
CA LYS A 116 -4.91 -26.55 -21.73
C LYS A 116 -5.54 -27.92 -21.39
N ASN A 117 -5.33 -28.93 -22.24
CA ASN A 117 -5.84 -30.29 -22.04
C ASN A 117 -5.08 -31.07 -20.96
N ASP A 118 -3.87 -30.63 -20.63
CA ASP A 118 -3.03 -31.24 -19.60
C ASP A 118 -3.42 -30.77 -18.18
N ILE A 119 -4.50 -30.02 -18.06
CA ILE A 119 -5.04 -29.50 -16.81
C ILE A 119 -6.29 -30.30 -16.45
N ARG A 120 -6.25 -31.03 -15.33
CA ARG A 120 -7.43 -31.71 -14.77
C ARG A 120 -7.86 -31.07 -13.47
N ILE A 121 -9.16 -31.04 -13.21
CA ILE A 121 -9.68 -30.65 -11.90
C ILE A 121 -9.25 -31.71 -10.89
N CYS A 122 -8.79 -31.30 -9.71
CA CYS A 122 -8.40 -32.24 -8.66
C CYS A 122 -9.63 -33.04 -8.21
N ASN A 123 -9.57 -34.37 -8.31
CA ASN A 123 -10.69 -35.24 -8.00
C ASN A 123 -10.92 -35.35 -6.48
N VAL A 124 -9.86 -35.25 -5.67
CA VAL A 124 -9.96 -35.33 -4.20
C VAL A 124 -10.69 -34.12 -3.62
N CYS A 125 -10.33 -32.90 -4.00
CA CYS A 125 -11.00 -31.69 -3.51
C CYS A 125 -12.14 -31.19 -4.41
N LYS A 126 -12.36 -31.82 -5.57
CA LYS A 126 -13.33 -31.40 -6.61
C LYS A 126 -13.21 -29.93 -6.98
N GLY A 127 -11.98 -29.44 -7.09
CA GLY A 127 -11.70 -28.04 -7.44
C GLY A 127 -11.82 -27.03 -6.29
N ASN A 128 -12.03 -27.47 -5.05
CA ASN A 128 -12.12 -26.56 -3.90
C ASN A 128 -10.75 -26.11 -3.36
N GLY A 129 -9.70 -26.91 -3.55
CA GLY A 129 -8.34 -26.66 -3.05
C GLY A 129 -8.11 -27.05 -1.59
N TYR A 130 -9.18 -27.33 -0.84
CA TYR A 130 -9.15 -27.83 0.53
C TYR A 130 -10.09 -29.01 0.70
N ILE A 131 -9.80 -29.84 1.68
CA ILE A 131 -10.67 -30.93 2.15
C ILE A 131 -11.10 -30.61 3.57
N SER A 132 -12.36 -30.89 3.89
CA SER A 132 -12.94 -30.60 5.21
C SER A 132 -13.10 -31.91 5.96
N TYR A 133 -12.46 -32.01 7.13
CA TYR A 133 -12.68 -33.12 8.06
C TYR A 133 -13.69 -32.67 9.10
N THR A 134 -14.77 -33.43 9.24
CA THR A 134 -15.77 -33.21 10.28
C THR A 134 -15.47 -34.20 11.39
N GLN A 135 -15.04 -33.70 12.55
CA GLN A 135 -14.86 -34.54 13.73
C GLN A 135 -16.17 -34.55 14.51
N GLN A 136 -16.80 -35.71 14.62
CA GLN A 136 -18.00 -35.89 15.44
C GLN A 136 -17.59 -36.21 16.88
N GLY A 137 -17.90 -35.27 17.78
CA GLY A 137 -17.83 -35.41 19.23
C GLY A 137 -18.98 -34.65 19.89
N TRP A 138 -18.85 -34.30 21.18
CA TRP A 138 -19.83 -33.50 21.93
C TRP A 138 -20.05 -32.08 21.36
N PHE A 139 -19.15 -31.60 20.51
CA PHE A 139 -19.34 -30.48 19.60
C PHE A 139 -18.86 -30.88 18.20
N VAL A 140 -19.57 -30.46 17.15
CA VAL A 140 -19.12 -30.69 15.76
C VAL A 140 -18.06 -29.64 15.43
N SER A 141 -16.82 -30.09 15.23
CA SER A 141 -15.74 -29.25 14.72
C SER A 141 -15.43 -29.60 13.27
N VAL A 142 -15.34 -28.57 12.43
CA VAL A 142 -14.96 -28.71 11.02
C VAL A 142 -13.61 -28.04 10.84
N SER A 143 -12.57 -28.85 10.65
CA SER A 143 -11.24 -28.36 10.31
C SER A 143 -11.05 -28.44 8.80
N LYS A 144 -10.69 -27.31 8.18
CA LYS A 144 -10.29 -27.25 6.76
C LYS A 144 -8.78 -27.45 6.66
N GLN A 145 -8.36 -28.42 5.86
CA GLN A 145 -6.95 -28.64 5.54
C GLN A 145 -6.72 -28.47 4.04
N ILE A 146 -5.54 -27.97 3.67
CA ILE A 146 -5.12 -27.84 2.27
C ILE A 146 -5.14 -29.24 1.64
N CYS A 147 -5.70 -29.35 0.44
CA CYS A 147 -5.78 -30.64 -0.25
C CYS A 147 -4.36 -31.17 -0.55
N PRO A 148 -3.99 -32.38 -0.08
CA PRO A 148 -2.65 -32.90 -0.25
C PRO A 148 -2.33 -33.26 -1.71
N GLU A 149 -3.35 -33.53 -2.52
CA GLU A 149 -3.16 -33.92 -3.94
C GLU A 149 -2.84 -32.72 -4.83
N CYS A 150 -3.53 -31.58 -4.65
CA CYS A 150 -3.32 -30.38 -5.49
C CYS A 150 -2.57 -29.25 -4.78
N GLY A 151 -2.21 -29.40 -3.50
CA GLY A 151 -1.52 -28.37 -2.72
C GLY A 151 -2.29 -27.05 -2.61
N GLY A 152 -3.60 -27.04 -2.85
CA GLY A 152 -4.42 -25.82 -2.89
C GLY A 152 -4.71 -25.27 -4.28
N ASN A 153 -4.03 -25.75 -5.33
CA ASN A 153 -4.14 -25.20 -6.70
C ASN A 153 -5.44 -25.57 -7.43
N LYS A 154 -6.32 -26.38 -6.81
CA LYS A 154 -7.63 -26.84 -7.34
C LYS A 154 -7.56 -27.73 -8.59
N LYS A 155 -6.43 -27.70 -9.29
CA LYS A 155 -6.15 -28.39 -10.54
C LYS A 155 -4.85 -29.19 -10.39
N ILE A 156 -4.74 -30.24 -11.20
CA ILE A 156 -3.58 -31.11 -11.32
C ILE A 156 -3.04 -30.95 -12.74
N ILE A 157 -1.74 -30.71 -12.86
CA ILE A 157 -1.04 -30.56 -14.13
C ILE A 157 -0.44 -31.93 -14.49
N LEU A 158 -0.87 -32.51 -15.61
CA LEU A 158 -0.38 -33.81 -16.10
C LEU A 158 0.96 -33.67 -16.83
N ALA A 159 1.12 -32.58 -17.58
CA ALA A 159 2.33 -32.26 -18.31
C ALA A 159 2.68 -30.79 -18.07
N GLU A 160 3.82 -30.57 -17.45
CA GLU A 160 4.30 -29.24 -17.10
C GLU A 160 4.81 -28.48 -18.32
N CYS A 161 4.66 -27.15 -18.29
CA CYS A 161 5.25 -26.26 -19.28
C CYS A 161 6.78 -26.30 -19.16
N LYS A 162 7.47 -26.57 -20.28
CA LYS A 162 8.94 -26.65 -20.30
C LYS A 162 9.65 -25.32 -20.01
N PHE A 163 8.99 -24.19 -20.27
CA PHE A 163 9.56 -22.85 -20.12
C PHE A 163 9.55 -22.37 -18.66
N CYS A 164 8.40 -22.49 -17.97
CA CYS A 164 8.27 -22.10 -16.57
C CYS A 164 8.36 -23.27 -15.58
N LYS A 165 8.55 -24.51 -16.06
CA LYS A 165 8.68 -25.74 -15.24
C LYS A 165 7.53 -25.90 -14.23
N GLY A 166 6.30 -25.77 -14.70
CA GLY A 166 5.11 -25.91 -13.85
C GLY A 166 4.73 -24.67 -13.02
N VAL A 167 5.62 -23.68 -12.88
CA VAL A 167 5.39 -22.51 -12.00
C VAL A 167 4.35 -21.52 -12.55
N GLY A 168 4.23 -21.43 -13.88
CA GLY A 168 3.33 -20.47 -14.53
C GLY A 168 3.89 -19.06 -14.65
N MET A 169 4.96 -18.70 -13.93
CA MET A 169 5.63 -17.40 -14.05
C MET A 169 7.09 -17.53 -14.50
N VAL A 170 7.58 -16.50 -15.19
CA VAL A 170 8.96 -16.36 -15.65
C VAL A 170 9.53 -15.02 -15.21
N LYS A 171 10.85 -14.94 -15.02
CA LYS A 171 11.52 -13.67 -14.76
C LYS A 171 11.81 -12.96 -16.08
N SER A 172 11.45 -11.69 -16.17
CA SER A 172 11.69 -10.83 -17.32
C SER A 172 12.38 -9.54 -16.88
N GLU A 173 13.30 -9.05 -17.72
CA GLU A 173 13.95 -7.76 -17.51
C GLU A 173 13.05 -6.64 -18.06
N HIS A 174 12.76 -5.67 -17.21
CA HIS A 174 11.95 -4.49 -17.54
C HIS A 174 12.81 -3.23 -17.48
N LYS A 175 12.53 -2.29 -18.38
CA LYS A 175 13.18 -0.98 -18.45
C LYS A 175 12.13 0.11 -18.30
N VAL A 176 12.25 0.92 -17.25
CA VAL A 176 11.33 2.03 -16.98
C VAL A 176 12.11 3.32 -16.87
N THR A 177 11.67 4.35 -17.61
CA THR A 177 12.20 5.70 -17.44
C THR A 177 11.44 6.40 -16.32
N LEU A 178 12.15 6.73 -15.25
CA LEU A 178 11.64 7.43 -14.10
C LEU A 178 11.99 8.90 -14.20
N ASN A 179 11.00 9.76 -13.97
CA ASN A 179 11.20 11.19 -13.86
C ASN A 179 11.43 11.54 -12.38
N ILE A 180 12.63 11.97 -12.04
CA ILE A 180 13.04 12.31 -10.69
C ILE A 180 12.86 13.82 -10.53
N PRO A 181 11.91 14.28 -9.69
CA PRO A 181 11.67 15.70 -9.54
C PRO A 181 12.86 16.41 -8.88
N ALA A 182 13.00 17.70 -9.17
CA ALA A 182 13.97 18.54 -8.48
C ALA A 182 13.66 18.62 -6.98
N GLY A 183 14.70 18.65 -6.17
CA GLY A 183 14.60 18.79 -4.72
C GLY A 183 14.43 17.49 -3.94
N VAL A 184 14.52 16.32 -4.58
CA VAL A 184 14.43 15.02 -3.86
C VAL A 184 15.56 14.85 -2.84
N GLU A 185 15.26 14.14 -1.75
CA GLU A 185 16.19 13.84 -0.66
C GLU A 185 16.43 12.33 -0.51
N SER A 186 17.54 11.96 0.11
CA SER A 186 17.81 10.57 0.48
C SER A 186 16.72 10.04 1.39
N GLY A 187 16.24 8.82 1.11
CA GLY A 187 15.16 8.18 1.85
C GLY A 187 13.76 8.50 1.32
N MET A 188 13.63 9.44 0.37
CA MET A 188 12.38 9.61 -0.37
C MET A 188 12.08 8.40 -1.25
N ARG A 189 10.80 8.06 -1.38
CA ARG A 189 10.31 6.94 -2.17
C ARG A 189 9.48 7.45 -3.34
N LEU A 190 9.89 7.11 -4.56
CA LEU A 190 9.09 7.33 -5.77
C LEU A 190 8.26 6.09 -6.08
N LYS A 191 7.05 6.29 -6.59
CA LYS A 191 6.14 5.23 -7.00
C LYS A 191 5.95 5.29 -8.50
N SER A 192 6.18 4.17 -9.18
CA SER A 192 5.81 3.97 -10.58
C SER A 192 4.71 2.89 -10.66
N PRO A 193 3.46 3.26 -10.98
CA PRO A 193 2.32 2.35 -10.89
C PRO A 193 2.38 1.24 -11.95
N ASN A 194 1.88 0.05 -11.61
CA ASN A 194 1.78 -1.12 -12.51
C ASN A 194 3.12 -1.62 -13.10
N GLN A 195 4.25 -1.23 -12.51
CA GLN A 195 5.60 -1.66 -12.91
C GLN A 195 6.20 -2.73 -11.98
N GLY A 196 5.41 -3.30 -11.08
CA GLY A 196 5.81 -4.38 -10.18
C GLY A 196 5.63 -5.78 -10.78
N HIS A 197 5.55 -6.81 -9.95
CA HIS A 197 5.31 -8.18 -10.39
C HIS A 197 3.91 -8.33 -10.99
N GLN A 198 3.72 -9.19 -11.99
CA GLN A 198 2.40 -9.48 -12.53
C GLN A 198 1.58 -10.33 -11.56
N GLY A 199 0.29 -10.02 -11.41
CA GLY A 199 -0.62 -10.81 -10.62
C GLY A 199 -0.94 -12.18 -11.26
N PRO A 200 -1.29 -13.19 -10.45
CA PRO A 200 -1.66 -14.51 -10.97
C PRO A 200 -2.91 -14.42 -11.84
N SER A 201 -2.99 -15.27 -12.87
CA SER A 201 -4.19 -15.42 -13.72
C SER A 201 -4.67 -14.11 -14.39
N GLY A 202 -3.73 -13.27 -14.82
CA GLY A 202 -4.04 -12.02 -15.53
C GLY A 202 -4.48 -10.86 -14.64
N ALA A 203 -4.33 -10.99 -13.31
CA ALA A 203 -4.54 -9.89 -12.39
C ALA A 203 -3.52 -8.76 -12.60
N PRO A 204 -3.86 -7.51 -12.25
CA PRO A 204 -3.01 -6.34 -12.53
C PRO A 204 -1.64 -6.45 -11.86
N ASN A 205 -0.65 -5.78 -12.44
CA ASN A 205 0.70 -5.74 -11.90
C ASN A 205 0.75 -4.97 -10.58
N GLY A 206 1.69 -5.35 -9.71
CA GLY A 206 2.15 -4.55 -8.57
C GLY A 206 2.70 -3.19 -8.99
N ASP A 207 3.07 -2.37 -8.03
CA ASP A 207 3.77 -1.11 -8.26
C ASP A 207 5.29 -1.27 -8.07
N LEU A 208 6.06 -0.39 -8.71
CA LEU A 208 7.49 -0.24 -8.44
C LEU A 208 7.69 0.90 -7.43
N TYR A 209 8.35 0.61 -6.33
CA TYR A 209 8.83 1.60 -5.37
C TYR A 209 10.34 1.77 -5.51
N VAL A 210 10.75 3.02 -5.67
CA VAL A 210 12.16 3.40 -5.85
C VAL A 210 12.59 4.23 -4.67
N ASP A 211 13.43 3.65 -3.83
CA ASP A 211 14.06 4.33 -2.70
C ASP A 211 15.27 5.11 -3.20
N ILE A 212 15.23 6.45 -3.07
CA ILE A 212 16.29 7.33 -3.53
C ILE A 212 17.41 7.38 -2.49
N ASN A 213 18.64 7.24 -2.98
CA ASN A 213 19.86 7.49 -2.21
C ASN A 213 20.70 8.56 -2.90
N VAL A 214 20.87 9.72 -2.27
CA VAL A 214 21.67 10.81 -2.81
C VAL A 214 23.12 10.67 -2.37
N GLN A 215 24.04 10.65 -3.32
CA GLN A 215 25.48 10.65 -3.03
C GLN A 215 25.93 12.00 -2.47
N PRO A 216 26.79 12.01 -1.43
CA PRO A 216 27.39 13.24 -0.94
C PRO A 216 28.17 13.99 -2.02
N HIS A 217 28.10 15.32 -2.02
CA HIS A 217 28.92 16.17 -2.88
C HIS A 217 30.19 16.60 -2.15
N LYS A 218 31.29 16.78 -2.89
CA LYS A 218 32.58 17.19 -2.31
C LYS A 218 32.54 18.62 -1.77
N THR A 219 31.84 19.51 -2.48
CA THR A 219 31.85 20.96 -2.22
C THR A 219 30.58 21.46 -1.53
N PHE A 220 29.46 20.76 -1.70
CA PHE A 220 28.14 21.24 -1.31
C PHE A 220 27.55 20.34 -0.23
N GLN A 221 26.99 20.96 0.80
CA GLN A 221 26.22 20.29 1.84
C GLN A 221 24.81 20.86 1.84
N ARG A 222 23.81 19.98 1.72
CA ARG A 222 22.40 20.37 1.77
C ARG A 222 21.88 20.22 3.20
N LYS A 223 21.16 21.24 3.68
CA LYS A 223 20.42 21.18 4.94
C LYS A 223 19.01 21.74 4.71
N GLY A 224 18.03 20.86 4.58
CA GLY A 224 16.72 21.22 4.05
C GLY A 224 16.86 21.78 2.63
N ASN A 225 16.39 23.00 2.41
CA ASN A 225 16.46 23.67 1.11
C ASN A 225 17.68 24.59 0.94
N ASP A 226 18.49 24.75 2.00
CA ASP A 226 19.68 25.57 1.95
C ASP A 226 20.90 24.73 1.53
N ILE A 227 21.74 25.32 0.68
CA ILE A 227 23.03 24.78 0.30
C ILE A 227 24.14 25.55 0.99
N PHE A 228 25.04 24.81 1.63
CA PHE A 228 26.24 25.32 2.27
C PHE A 228 27.46 24.92 1.44
N SER A 229 28.34 25.87 1.19
CA SER A 229 29.68 25.65 0.67
C SER A 229 30.67 26.47 1.50
N SER A 230 31.85 25.90 1.71
CA SER A 230 32.95 26.58 2.40
C SER A 230 34.00 26.97 1.39
N ILE A 231 34.45 28.22 1.45
CA ILE A 231 35.42 28.78 0.51
C ILE A 231 36.55 29.36 1.34
N LEU A 232 37.77 28.95 1.02
CA LEU A 232 38.97 29.50 1.62
C LEU A 232 39.37 30.75 0.83
N ILE A 233 39.46 31.87 1.53
CA ILE A 233 40.00 33.13 1.01
C ILE A 233 41.33 33.41 1.68
N ASN A 234 42.24 34.08 0.98
CA ASN A 234 43.51 34.44 1.56
C ASN A 234 43.37 35.67 2.49
N PHE A 235 44.38 35.88 3.34
CA PHE A 235 44.37 36.96 4.33
C PHE A 235 44.19 38.35 3.70
N TYR A 236 44.87 38.62 2.59
CA TYR A 236 44.78 39.91 1.90
C TYR A 236 43.37 40.19 1.36
N GLN A 237 42.71 39.17 0.80
CA GLN A 237 41.32 39.24 0.33
C GLN A 237 40.35 39.54 1.47
N ALA A 238 40.54 38.93 2.64
CA ALA A 238 39.72 39.20 3.83
C ALA A 238 39.96 40.60 4.41
N ALA A 239 41.21 41.03 4.47
CA ALA A 239 41.61 42.32 5.04
C ALA A 239 41.21 43.51 4.15
N LEU A 240 41.51 43.45 2.84
CA LEU A 240 41.29 44.56 1.90
C LEU A 240 39.91 44.51 1.22
N GLY A 241 39.23 43.37 1.29
CA GLY A 241 38.03 43.12 0.50
C GLY A 241 38.35 42.79 -0.96
N THR A 242 37.46 42.05 -1.61
CA THR A 242 37.65 41.61 -2.99
C THR A 242 36.32 41.18 -3.61
N ILE A 243 36.33 40.78 -4.87
CA ILE A 243 35.22 40.07 -5.52
C ILE A 243 35.75 38.70 -5.92
N ILE A 244 35.11 37.64 -5.43
CA ILE A 244 35.44 36.26 -5.78
C ILE A 244 34.32 35.63 -6.59
N ASN A 245 34.66 34.67 -7.45
CA ASN A 245 33.69 33.79 -8.09
C ASN A 245 33.39 32.61 -7.17
N VAL A 246 32.12 32.41 -6.86
CA VAL A 246 31.63 31.31 -6.02
C VAL A 246 30.84 30.33 -6.87
N ASP A 247 31.20 29.06 -6.79
CA ASP A 247 30.43 27.99 -7.42
C ASP A 247 29.12 27.79 -6.65
N THR A 248 28.01 27.78 -7.38
CA THR A 248 26.69 27.39 -6.85
C THR A 248 26.15 26.21 -7.64
N ILE A 249 25.09 25.59 -7.12
CA ILE A 249 24.35 24.54 -7.84
C ILE A 249 23.72 25.00 -9.17
N HIS A 250 23.63 26.32 -9.40
CA HIS A 250 23.09 26.93 -10.62
C HIS A 250 24.17 27.59 -11.49
N GLY A 251 25.45 27.32 -11.22
CA GLY A 251 26.60 27.96 -11.87
C GLY A 251 27.27 29.04 -11.03
N ASN A 252 28.18 29.80 -11.63
CA ASN A 252 29.09 30.68 -10.90
C ASN A 252 28.45 32.04 -10.64
N VAL A 253 28.65 32.58 -9.44
CA VAL A 253 28.14 33.88 -9.02
C VAL A 253 29.28 34.70 -8.42
N GLN A 254 29.36 35.98 -8.79
CA GLN A 254 30.30 36.90 -8.15
C GLN A 254 29.79 37.29 -6.76
N LEU A 255 30.63 37.08 -5.74
CA LEU A 255 30.38 37.48 -4.37
C LEU A 255 31.38 38.57 -3.97
N LYS A 256 30.85 39.72 -3.55
CA LYS A 256 31.65 40.80 -2.97
C LYS A 256 31.95 40.50 -1.50
N ILE A 257 33.24 40.46 -1.17
CA ILE A 257 33.75 40.30 0.19
C ILE A 257 34.13 41.69 0.72
N PRO A 258 33.50 42.18 1.80
CA PRO A 258 33.87 43.46 2.41
C PRO A 258 35.24 43.36 3.11
N ALA A 259 35.94 44.50 3.18
CA ALA A 259 37.17 44.62 3.94
C ALA A 259 36.93 44.32 5.42
N GLY A 260 37.88 43.64 6.07
CA GLY A 260 37.78 43.23 7.47
C GLY A 260 36.86 42.02 7.72
N THR A 261 36.57 41.21 6.70
CA THR A 261 35.75 39.99 6.85
C THR A 261 36.44 39.01 7.81
N GLN A 262 35.71 38.55 8.83
CA GLN A 262 36.21 37.61 9.82
C GLN A 262 36.12 36.17 9.33
N THR A 263 36.90 35.26 9.94
CA THR A 263 36.73 33.82 9.74
C THR A 263 35.30 33.38 10.06
N ASP A 264 34.81 32.37 9.36
CA ASP A 264 33.47 31.79 9.53
C ASP A 264 32.29 32.74 9.31
N THR A 265 32.54 33.92 8.72
CA THR A 265 31.48 34.85 8.31
C THR A 265 30.59 34.18 7.25
N LYS A 266 29.27 34.20 7.45
CA LYS A 266 28.29 33.59 6.54
C LYS A 266 27.73 34.62 5.57
N PHE A 267 27.97 34.40 4.28
CA PHE A 267 27.33 35.16 3.21
C PHE A 267 26.14 34.40 2.66
N ARG A 268 24.97 35.05 2.58
CA ARG A 268 23.74 34.44 2.08
C ARG A 268 23.47 34.88 0.64
N LEU A 269 23.49 33.93 -0.29
CA LEU A 269 23.00 34.12 -1.65
C LEU A 269 21.51 33.75 -1.72
N LYS A 270 20.64 34.75 -1.90
CA LYS A 270 19.19 34.52 -2.05
C LYS A 270 18.90 33.76 -3.34
N ASN A 271 17.91 32.86 -3.30
CA ASN A 271 17.42 32.09 -4.46
C ASN A 271 18.49 31.20 -5.13
N LYS A 272 19.51 30.78 -4.37
CA LYS A 272 20.56 29.84 -4.82
C LYS A 272 20.54 28.52 -4.05
N GLY A 273 19.42 28.24 -3.37
CA GLY A 273 19.13 26.97 -2.70
C GLY A 273 18.37 25.99 -3.60
N VAL A 274 17.82 24.95 -2.97
CA VAL A 274 17.07 23.87 -3.62
C VAL A 274 15.57 24.21 -3.62
N PRO A 275 14.84 23.98 -4.73
CA PRO A 275 13.39 24.13 -4.74
C PRO A 275 12.70 23.08 -3.86
N TYR A 276 11.49 23.39 -3.40
CA TYR A 276 10.65 22.37 -2.75
C TYR A 276 10.22 21.34 -3.79
N VAL A 277 10.18 20.07 -3.37
CA VAL A 277 9.66 18.98 -4.22
C VAL A 277 8.22 19.28 -4.61
N ASN A 278 7.93 19.29 -5.91
CA ASN A 278 6.64 19.63 -6.49
C ASN A 278 6.19 21.09 -6.30
N SER A 279 7.10 22.03 -6.02
CA SER A 279 6.77 23.46 -6.15
C SER A 279 6.70 23.85 -7.63
N PRO A 280 5.64 24.53 -8.09
CA PRO A 280 5.58 25.07 -9.44
C PRO A 280 6.51 26.27 -9.69
N PHE A 281 7.28 26.71 -8.68
CA PHE A 281 8.21 27.85 -8.76
C PHE A 281 9.46 27.62 -7.89
#